data_AF-A0A528BIM1-F1
#
_entry.id   AF-A0A528BIM1-F1
#
_cell.length_a   1.000
_cell.length_b   1.000
_cell.length_c   1.000
_cell.angle_alpha   90.00
_cell.angle_beta   90.00
_cell.angle_gamma   90.00
#
_symmetry.space_group_name_H-M   'P 1'
#
loop_
_entity.id
_entity.type
_entity.pdbx_description
1 polymer ?
#
loop_
_entity_poly.entity_id
_entity_poly.type
_entity_poly.pdbx_seq_one_letter_code
_entity_poly.pdbx_strand_id
1 'polypeptide(L)'
;MSIDFRHLISRRSLLLAGAGLALAAPLRSWPARGAAPKEIRLTAEPARAQLAGADHPPSDVWAYDGRIPGPTLRLRQGEAVRFLVENRLDQDTTVHWHGIRLPNEMDGVPG
;
A
#
# COMPACT_ATOMS: atom_id res chain seq x y z
N MET A 1 28.93 39.53 -47.99
CA MET A 1 29.40 38.82 -46.78
C MET A 1 28.21 38.03 -46.24
N SER A 2 28.07 36.77 -46.61
CA SER A 2 26.95 35.91 -46.19
C SER A 2 27.49 34.92 -45.15
N ILE A 3 26.96 34.98 -43.92
CA ILE A 3 27.29 34.02 -42.87
C ILE A 3 26.28 32.88 -42.99
N ASP A 4 26.76 31.71 -43.40
CA ASP A 4 25.95 30.50 -43.57
C ASP A 4 25.79 29.79 -42.20
N PHE A 5 24.56 29.69 -41.70
CA PHE A 5 24.22 29.09 -40.40
C PHE A 5 23.82 27.61 -40.51
N ARG A 6 24.31 26.89 -41.52
CA ARG A 6 23.96 25.48 -41.70
C ARG A 6 24.97 24.59 -40.98
N HIS A 7 24.46 23.85 -39.99
CA HIS A 7 25.06 22.65 -39.36
C HIS A 7 25.89 22.83 -38.09
N LEU A 8 25.37 23.56 -37.09
CA LEU A 8 25.96 23.51 -35.74
C LEU A 8 25.66 22.20 -34.98
N ILE A 9 24.69 21.38 -35.42
CA ILE A 9 24.39 20.09 -34.79
C ILE A 9 24.09 19.05 -35.88
N SER A 10 24.92 18.00 -35.93
CA SER A 10 24.73 16.84 -36.82
C SER A 10 23.84 15.79 -36.15
N ARG A 11 23.07 15.02 -36.94
CA ARG A 11 22.31 13.86 -36.44
C ARG A 11 23.21 12.89 -35.67
N ARG A 12 24.48 12.76 -36.10
CA ARG A 12 25.47 11.91 -35.45
C ARG A 12 25.90 12.47 -34.10
N SER A 13 26.09 13.78 -33.97
CA SER A 13 26.46 14.40 -32.69
C SER A 13 25.29 14.40 -31.70
N LEU A 14 24.04 14.51 -32.19
CA LEU A 14 22.84 14.33 -31.37
C LEU A 14 22.70 12.89 -30.84
N LEU A 15 22.90 11.89 -31.71
CA LEU A 15 22.83 10.47 -31.33
C LEU A 15 23.94 10.08 -30.34
N LEU A 16 25.17 10.58 -30.55
CA LEU A 16 26.29 10.33 -29.63
C LEU A 16 26.08 11.01 -28.27
N ALA A 17 25.54 12.23 -28.24
CA ALA A 17 25.20 12.91 -26.98
C ALA A 17 24.08 12.18 -26.22
N GLY A 18 23.07 11.67 -26.92
CA GLY A 18 22.00 10.86 -26.32
C GLY A 18 22.50 9.53 -25.74
N ALA A 19 23.42 8.85 -26.43
CA ALA A 19 24.02 7.60 -25.94
C ALA A 19 24.86 7.80 -24.66
N GLY A 20 25.57 8.93 -24.55
CA GLY A 20 26.33 9.26 -23.34
C GLY A 20 25.45 9.50 -22.11
N LEU A 21 24.28 10.12 -22.28
CA LEU A 21 23.29 10.33 -21.21
C LEU A 21 22.64 9.03 -20.74
N ALA A 22 22.45 8.05 -21.62
CA ALA A 22 21.90 6.73 -21.25
C ALA A 22 22.87 5.90 -20.39
N LEU A 23 24.18 6.08 -20.55
CA LEU A 23 25.22 5.41 -19.75
C LEU A 23 25.51 6.10 -18.41
N ALA A 24 25.17 7.39 -18.28
CA ALA A 24 25.36 8.19 -17.07
C ALA A 24 24.10 8.33 -16.21
N ALA A 25 22.96 7.82 -16.67
CA ALA A 25 21.80 7.67 -15.80
C ALA A 25 22.23 6.72 -14.67
N PRO A 26 22.18 7.12 -13.39
CA PRO A 26 22.31 6.14 -12.34
C PRO A 26 21.24 5.11 -12.65
N LEU A 27 21.63 3.85 -12.76
CA LEU A 27 20.69 2.74 -12.69
C LEU A 27 19.85 3.07 -11.46
N ARG A 28 18.62 3.57 -11.68
CA ARG A 28 17.67 3.74 -10.60
C ARG A 28 17.66 2.37 -9.98
N SER A 29 18.18 2.29 -8.76
CA SER A 29 18.14 1.08 -7.97
C SER A 29 16.65 0.82 -7.80
N TRP A 30 16.09 0.07 -8.73
CA TRP A 30 14.84 -0.62 -8.53
C TRP A 30 15.06 -1.31 -7.20
N PRO A 31 14.23 -1.04 -6.17
CA PRO A 31 14.47 -1.70 -4.90
C PRO A 31 14.55 -3.19 -5.22
N ALA A 32 15.73 -3.77 -4.95
CA ALA A 32 15.93 -5.19 -5.06
C ALA A 32 14.72 -5.80 -4.37
N ARG A 33 13.94 -6.62 -5.10
CA ARG A 33 12.64 -7.14 -4.64
C ARG A 33 12.79 -7.49 -3.17
N GLY A 34 12.25 -6.61 -2.32
CA GLY A 34 12.40 -6.72 -0.88
C GLY A 34 11.81 -8.06 -0.46
N ALA A 35 12.24 -8.58 0.68
CA ALA A 35 11.64 -9.77 1.28
C ALA A 35 10.11 -9.73 1.14
N ALA A 36 9.49 -10.88 0.89
CA ALA A 36 8.04 -10.97 0.72
C ALA A 36 7.35 -10.20 1.86
N PRO A 37 6.34 -9.36 1.54
CA PRO A 37 5.72 -8.51 2.55
C PRO A 37 5.15 -9.40 3.66
N LYS A 38 5.27 -8.93 4.91
CA LYS A 38 4.66 -9.60 6.05
C LYS A 38 3.16 -9.73 5.78
N GLU A 39 2.64 -10.95 5.80
CA GLU A 39 1.21 -11.16 5.62
C GLU A 39 0.49 -11.20 6.97
N ILE A 40 -0.63 -10.51 7.05
CA ILE A 40 -1.54 -10.53 8.20
C ILE A 40 -2.95 -10.77 7.67
N ARG A 41 -3.63 -11.79 8.17
CA ARG A 41 -5.05 -12.02 7.91
C ARG A 41 -5.88 -11.34 9.00
N LEU A 42 -6.98 -10.72 8.58
CA LEU A 42 -8.01 -10.17 9.46
C LEU A 42 -9.36 -10.68 8.96
N THR A 43 -10.13 -11.29 9.83
CA THR A 43 -11.47 -11.77 9.49
C THR A 43 -12.52 -10.92 10.19
N ALA A 44 -13.37 -10.24 9.42
CA ALA A 44 -14.56 -9.59 9.95
C ALA A 44 -15.68 -10.62 10.07
N GLU A 45 -16.14 -10.91 11.29
CA GLU A 45 -17.14 -11.96 11.54
C GLU A 45 -18.05 -11.66 12.74
N PRO A 46 -19.24 -12.27 12.83
CA PRO A 46 -20.09 -12.18 14.01
C PRO A 46 -19.41 -12.84 15.23
N ALA A 47 -19.55 -12.21 16.39
CA ALA A 47 -19.01 -12.70 17.65
C ALA A 47 -19.91 -12.31 18.83
N ARG A 48 -19.54 -12.77 20.03
CA ARG A 48 -20.19 -12.38 21.29
C ARG A 48 -19.20 -11.78 22.25
N ALA A 49 -19.58 -10.68 22.91
CA ALA A 49 -18.70 -9.97 23.83
C ALA A 49 -19.45 -9.50 25.09
N GLN A 50 -18.78 -9.59 26.25
CA GLN A 50 -19.31 -9.11 27.51
C GLN A 50 -19.09 -7.60 27.65
N LEU A 51 -20.04 -6.79 27.16
CA LEU A 51 -19.90 -5.33 27.14
C LEU A 51 -20.65 -4.62 28.28
N ALA A 52 -21.74 -5.20 28.77
CA ALA A 52 -22.63 -4.57 29.75
C ALA A 52 -22.30 -4.95 31.22
N GLY A 53 -21.15 -5.59 31.49
CA GLY A 53 -20.80 -6.10 32.82
C GLY A 53 -21.34 -7.52 33.08
N ALA A 54 -20.83 -8.20 34.11
CA ALA A 54 -21.01 -9.65 34.29
C ALA A 54 -22.46 -10.11 34.51
N ASP A 55 -23.33 -9.21 34.98
CA ASP A 55 -24.73 -9.52 35.29
C ASP A 55 -25.65 -9.48 34.06
N HIS A 56 -25.11 -9.12 32.89
CA HIS A 56 -25.85 -9.02 31.64
C HIS A 56 -25.42 -10.12 30.66
N PRO A 57 -26.30 -10.60 29.78
CA PRO A 57 -25.90 -11.52 28.72
C PRO A 57 -24.86 -10.86 27.77
N PRO A 58 -23.96 -11.64 27.16
CA PRO A 58 -23.07 -11.13 26.12
C PRO A 58 -23.85 -10.50 24.97
N SER A 59 -23.34 -9.40 24.45
CA SER A 59 -23.89 -8.72 23.27
C SER A 59 -23.40 -9.41 22.00
N ASP A 60 -24.30 -9.58 21.03
CA ASP A 60 -23.90 -9.91 19.66
C ASP A 60 -23.18 -8.71 19.06
N VAL A 61 -22.01 -8.94 18.46
CA VAL A 61 -21.14 -7.91 17.89
C VAL A 61 -20.58 -8.37 16.55
N TRP A 62 -20.09 -7.42 15.75
CA TRP A 62 -19.17 -7.72 14.66
C TRP A 62 -17.75 -7.41 15.12
N ALA A 63 -16.83 -8.31 14.82
CA ALA A 63 -15.49 -8.28 15.37
C ALA A 63 -14.44 -8.63 14.31
N TYR A 64 -13.20 -8.19 14.54
CA TYR A 64 -12.05 -8.71 13.84
C TYR A 64 -11.47 -9.89 14.62
N ASP A 65 -11.33 -11.02 13.96
CA ASP A 65 -10.85 -12.30 14.52
C ASP A 65 -11.64 -12.75 15.76
N GLY A 66 -12.96 -12.60 15.70
CA GLY A 66 -13.90 -13.10 16.71
C GLY A 66 -13.85 -12.39 18.07
N ARG A 67 -13.13 -11.26 18.20
CA ARG A 67 -12.96 -10.54 19.47
C ARG A 67 -13.09 -9.03 19.36
N ILE A 68 -13.53 -8.41 20.44
CA ILE A 68 -13.54 -6.96 20.62
C ILE A 68 -12.80 -6.57 21.91
N PRO A 69 -11.83 -5.63 21.85
CA PRO A 69 -11.21 -5.10 20.64
C PRO A 69 -10.53 -6.18 19.80
N GLY A 70 -10.45 -5.92 18.49
CA GLY A 70 -9.70 -6.75 17.53
C GLY A 70 -8.21 -6.84 17.88
N PRO A 71 -7.42 -7.63 17.13
CA PRO A 71 -5.99 -7.80 17.41
C PRO A 71 -5.23 -6.47 17.30
N THR A 72 -4.27 -6.26 18.21
CA THR A 72 -3.34 -5.14 18.08
C THR A 72 -2.29 -5.45 17.03
N LEU A 73 -2.28 -4.65 15.96
CA LEU A 73 -1.30 -4.77 14.87
C LEU A 73 -0.03 -3.98 15.20
N ARG A 74 1.13 -4.66 15.21
CA ARG A 74 2.44 -4.05 15.40
C ARG A 74 3.32 -4.28 14.18
N LEU A 75 3.76 -3.17 13.57
CA LEU A 75 4.56 -3.13 12.35
C LEU A 75 5.75 -2.19 12.56
N ARG A 76 6.84 -2.40 11.83
CA ARG A 76 7.96 -1.46 11.79
C ARG A 76 7.69 -0.40 10.72
N GLN A 77 8.09 0.85 10.99
CA GLN A 77 7.99 1.90 9.99
C GLN A 77 8.81 1.54 8.74
N GLY A 78 8.22 1.72 7.55
CA GLY A 78 8.84 1.39 6.27
C GLY A 78 8.75 -0.09 5.87
N GLU A 79 8.21 -0.95 6.74
CA GLU A 79 7.94 -2.35 6.42
C GLU A 79 6.72 -2.46 5.48
N ALA A 80 6.88 -3.20 4.37
CA ALA A 80 5.75 -3.56 3.52
C ALA A 80 4.97 -4.70 4.16
N VAL A 81 3.66 -4.50 4.31
CA VAL A 81 2.71 -5.48 4.86
C VAL A 81 1.61 -5.76 3.84
N ARG A 82 1.17 -7.01 3.77
CA ARG A 82 -0.01 -7.42 3.02
C ARG A 82 -1.11 -7.80 4.01
N PHE A 83 -2.21 -7.07 4.00
CA PHE A 83 -3.41 -7.45 4.74
C PHE A 83 -4.34 -8.27 3.86
N LEU A 84 -4.71 -9.46 4.32
CA LEU A 84 -5.78 -10.25 3.75
C LEU A 84 -7.03 -10.06 4.62
N VAL A 85 -7.94 -9.22 4.16
CA VAL A 85 -9.22 -9.01 4.85
C VAL A 85 -10.24 -9.99 4.29
N GLU A 86 -10.78 -10.83 5.17
CA GLU A 86 -11.85 -11.77 4.85
C GLU A 86 -13.14 -11.28 5.50
N ASN A 87 -14.17 -11.04 4.69
CA ASN A 87 -15.48 -10.64 5.19
C ASN A 87 -16.37 -11.89 5.31
N ARG A 88 -16.79 -12.22 6.53
CA ARG A 88 -17.78 -13.27 6.85
C ARG A 88 -19.06 -12.69 7.43
N LEU A 89 -19.24 -11.38 7.35
CA LEU A 89 -20.50 -10.72 7.67
C LEU A 89 -21.49 -10.89 6.51
N ASP A 90 -22.76 -10.64 6.78
CA ASP A 90 -23.82 -10.60 5.77
C ASP A 90 -23.92 -9.23 5.06
N GLN A 91 -23.04 -8.29 5.41
CA GLN A 91 -22.98 -6.94 4.85
C GLN A 91 -21.66 -6.70 4.11
N ASP A 92 -21.71 -5.87 3.06
CA ASP A 92 -20.51 -5.31 2.44
C ASP A 92 -19.70 -4.51 3.47
N THR A 93 -18.37 -4.66 3.43
CA THR A 93 -17.46 -4.08 4.44
C THR A 93 -16.14 -3.67 3.82
N THR A 94 -15.60 -2.54 4.27
CA THR A 94 -14.24 -2.07 3.96
C THR A 94 -13.46 -1.82 5.25
N VAL A 95 -12.12 -1.76 5.16
CA VAL A 95 -11.24 -1.44 6.29
C VAL A 95 -10.48 -0.16 6.00
N HIS A 96 -10.77 0.89 6.77
CA HIS A 96 -10.03 2.15 6.70
C HIS A 96 -8.88 2.17 7.70
N TRP A 97 -7.68 2.48 7.21
CA TRP A 97 -6.45 2.53 8.02
C TRP A 97 -6.26 3.92 8.62
N HIS A 98 -7.04 4.22 9.66
CA HIS A 98 -7.11 5.56 10.23
C HIS A 98 -5.72 6.15 10.58
N GLY A 99 -5.37 7.25 9.92
CA GLY A 99 -4.12 7.99 10.14
C GLY A 99 -2.90 7.44 9.40
N ILE A 100 -3.03 6.42 8.56
CA ILE A 100 -1.93 5.85 7.78
C ILE A 100 -1.83 6.53 6.41
N ARG A 101 -0.61 6.91 6.01
CA ARG A 101 -0.32 7.43 4.66
C ARG A 101 -0.01 6.27 3.72
N LEU A 102 -0.91 5.95 2.82
CA LEU A 102 -0.84 4.81 1.90
C LEU A 102 -1.42 5.17 0.51
N PRO A 103 -1.28 4.32 -0.52
CA PRO A 103 -1.95 4.53 -1.80
C PRO A 103 -3.47 4.58 -1.65
N ASN A 104 -4.14 5.53 -2.31
CA ASN A 104 -5.59 5.77 -2.14
C ASN A 104 -6.46 4.51 -2.35
N GLU A 105 -6.09 3.65 -3.30
CA GLU A 105 -6.76 2.38 -3.58
C GLU A 105 -6.77 1.39 -2.39
N MET A 106 -5.90 1.60 -1.39
CA MET A 106 -5.83 0.77 -0.18
C MET A 106 -6.40 1.47 1.06
N ASP A 107 -6.98 2.67 0.94
CA ASP A 107 -7.50 3.45 2.07
C ASP A 107 -8.84 2.94 2.61
N GLY A 108 -9.52 2.07 1.86
CA GLY A 108 -10.78 1.46 2.29
C GLY A 108 -11.97 2.41 2.37
N VAL A 109 -11.92 3.53 1.62
CA VAL A 109 -13.06 4.45 1.45
C VAL A 109 -13.98 3.90 0.35
N PRO A 110 -15.27 3.63 0.65
CA PRO A 110 -16.23 3.15 -0.35
C PRO A 110 -16.69 4.27 -1.28
N GLY A 111 -17.11 3.93 -2.51
CA GLY A 111 -17.61 4.87 -3.52
C GLY A 111 -17.61 4.30 -4.93
#